data_AF-A0A4Y8MK56-F1
#
_entry.id   AF-A0A4Y8MK56-F1
#
_cell.length_a   1.000
_cell.length_b   1.000
_cell.length_c   1.000
_cell.angle_alpha   90.00
_cell.angle_beta   90.00
_cell.angle_gamma   90.00
#
_symmetry.space_group_name_H-M   'P 1'
#
loop_
_entity.id
_entity.type
_entity.pdbx_description
1 polymer ?
#
loop_
_entity_poly.entity_id
_entity_poly.type
_entity_poly.pdbx_seq_one_letter_code
_entity_poly.pdbx_strand_id
1 'polypeptide(L)'
;MDRDTANLVGTPDIAQSILAKIATADMFVADVSIISGSQQGRPTPNPNVLVELGYAVAELGWENVVLVMNSAYGGPDQLPFDLRGRRTVVYEMRDGDAPAEARGLLQGRLEACLRGALSTGVVHNLPKGPDAPLWWGWWSFDPAPATKSRIFIREVGPSGFLFELNVFNGAHQGRITSYARILSADLAYCRVPNGPEQPDGELVFRRGRRQGARIISIEEAARCSYWGGLRAHFSGEFRWEPEPWFERGYLNELELARLYGLVGEGMNTLKECTADTSEERATDDESVRAIRGGVAGLYTIMESIVMVDDDGRMWVAYIDGTVVRYFTNVAQDRRQLPATIEAWRENFRDKEVMYCEAVRTVPAIGDGHLIAPADDAQVLSVLAKPVSSKWWQGIKSLLGRLR
;
A
#
# COMPACT_ATOMS: atom_id res chain seq x y z
N MET A 1 -17.34 -8.05 2.74
CA MET A 1 -17.44 -8.42 1.31
C MET A 1 -17.52 -7.14 0.52
N ASP A 2 -16.45 -6.83 -0.21
CA ASP A 2 -16.54 -5.91 -1.33
C ASP A 2 -17.28 -6.68 -2.43
N ARG A 3 -18.40 -6.15 -2.92
CA ARG A 3 -19.13 -6.77 -4.04
C ARG A 3 -18.42 -6.33 -5.31
N ASP A 4 -18.24 -7.24 -6.26
CA ASP A 4 -17.43 -7.06 -7.47
C ASP A 4 -17.92 -5.98 -8.46
N THR A 5 -18.96 -5.23 -8.08
CA THR A 5 -19.52 -4.09 -8.82
C THR A 5 -19.70 -2.84 -7.96
N ALA A 6 -19.25 -2.84 -6.69
CA ALA A 6 -19.67 -1.85 -5.69
C ALA A 6 -19.24 -0.40 -5.97
N ASN A 7 -18.41 -0.13 -6.97
CA ASN A 7 -17.91 1.21 -7.31
C ASN A 7 -17.70 1.45 -8.83
N LEU A 8 -18.19 0.57 -9.70
CA LEU A 8 -18.02 0.71 -11.15
C LEU A 8 -19.31 1.26 -11.77
N VAL A 9 -19.23 2.42 -12.43
CA VAL A 9 -20.38 3.08 -13.08
C VAL A 9 -20.59 2.49 -14.48
N GLY A 10 -21.84 2.20 -14.84
CA GLY A 10 -22.22 1.63 -16.15
C GLY A 10 -22.40 0.11 -16.13
N THR A 11 -22.06 -0.57 -17.22
CA THR A 11 -22.05 -2.04 -17.35
C THR A 11 -20.60 -2.53 -17.29
N PRO A 12 -19.99 -2.66 -16.10
CA PRO A 12 -18.57 -3.00 -15.98
C PRO A 12 -18.27 -4.44 -16.39
N ASP A 13 -17.11 -4.64 -16.99
CA ASP A 13 -16.52 -5.97 -17.16
C ASP A 13 -15.95 -6.43 -15.80
N ILE A 14 -16.78 -7.17 -15.07
CA ILE A 14 -16.48 -7.71 -13.74
C ILE A 14 -15.18 -8.52 -13.78
N ALA A 15 -14.93 -9.27 -14.86
CA ALA A 15 -13.74 -10.11 -14.98
C ALA A 15 -12.47 -9.26 -15.05
N GLN A 16 -12.45 -8.20 -15.87
CA GLN A 16 -11.28 -7.30 -15.93
C GLN A 16 -10.97 -6.64 -14.58
N SER A 17 -12.00 -6.26 -13.82
CA SER A 17 -11.79 -5.63 -12.51
C SER A 17 -11.17 -6.58 -11.47
N ILE A 18 -11.52 -7.87 -11.53
CA ILE A 18 -10.96 -8.91 -10.66
C ILE A 18 -9.51 -9.18 -11.05
N LEU A 19 -9.22 -9.34 -12.34
CA LEU A 19 -7.85 -9.55 -12.83
C LEU A 19 -6.93 -8.36 -12.48
N ALA A 20 -7.41 -7.12 -12.62
CA ALA A 20 -6.66 -5.94 -12.22
C ALA A 20 -6.29 -5.95 -10.72
N LYS A 21 -7.23 -6.36 -9.85
CA LYS A 21 -6.96 -6.52 -8.40
C LYS A 21 -5.94 -7.63 -8.12
N ILE A 22 -5.98 -8.71 -8.87
CA ILE A 22 -5.03 -9.82 -8.75
C ILE A 22 -3.62 -9.36 -9.13
N ALA A 23 -3.47 -8.62 -10.23
CA ALA A 23 -2.17 -8.14 -10.71
C ALA A 23 -1.43 -7.24 -9.70
N THR A 24 -2.17 -6.58 -8.81
CA THR A 24 -1.62 -5.66 -7.79
C THR A 24 -1.54 -6.29 -6.40
N ALA A 25 -1.92 -7.55 -6.21
CA ALA A 25 -1.94 -8.19 -4.91
C ALA A 25 -0.55 -8.68 -4.50
N ASP A 26 -0.19 -8.56 -3.23
CA ASP A 26 1.02 -9.18 -2.68
C ASP A 26 0.92 -10.72 -2.67
N MET A 27 -0.30 -11.22 -2.45
CA MET A 27 -0.61 -12.64 -2.41
C MET A 27 -2.03 -12.92 -2.90
N PHE A 28 -2.22 -14.07 -3.53
CA PHE A 28 -3.53 -14.55 -3.96
C PHE A 28 -3.94 -15.80 -3.18
N VAL A 29 -5.18 -15.82 -2.67
CA VAL A 29 -5.74 -16.97 -1.95
C VAL A 29 -6.86 -17.58 -2.77
N ALA A 30 -6.66 -18.82 -3.23
CA ALA A 30 -7.60 -19.52 -4.10
C ALA A 30 -8.36 -20.61 -3.33
N ASP A 31 -9.69 -20.51 -3.26
CA ASP A 31 -10.53 -21.59 -2.75
C ASP A 31 -10.75 -22.64 -3.85
N VAL A 32 -10.02 -23.75 -3.74
CA VAL A 32 -10.06 -24.87 -4.68
C VAL A 32 -10.94 -26.02 -4.17
N SER A 33 -11.87 -25.75 -3.27
CA SER A 33 -12.87 -26.73 -2.83
C SER A 33 -13.66 -27.27 -4.03
N ILE A 34 -13.86 -28.59 -4.07
CA ILE A 34 -14.58 -29.25 -5.17
C ILE A 34 -16.06 -28.90 -5.06
N ILE A 35 -16.63 -28.37 -6.15
CA ILE A 35 -18.04 -27.94 -6.21
C ILE A 35 -18.93 -28.93 -6.97
N SER A 36 -18.33 -29.75 -7.82
CA SER A 36 -19.04 -30.80 -8.53
C SER A 36 -19.40 -31.88 -7.51
N GLY A 37 -20.68 -31.98 -7.16
CA GLY A 37 -21.18 -33.10 -6.36
C GLY A 37 -20.79 -34.44 -6.97
N SER A 38 -20.81 -35.51 -6.17
CA SER A 38 -20.37 -36.87 -6.55
C SER A 38 -21.18 -37.55 -7.67
N GLN A 39 -22.01 -36.82 -8.42
CA GLN A 39 -22.82 -37.36 -9.52
C GLN A 39 -22.48 -36.68 -10.85
N GLN A 40 -21.80 -37.46 -11.69
CA GLN A 40 -21.44 -37.26 -13.11
C GLN A 40 -20.45 -36.13 -13.42
N GLY A 41 -19.17 -36.49 -13.52
CA GLY A 41 -18.09 -35.65 -14.06
C GLY A 41 -16.75 -35.91 -13.38
N ARG A 42 -15.66 -35.34 -13.95
CA ARG A 42 -14.37 -35.25 -13.24
C ARG A 42 -14.51 -34.21 -12.12
N PRO A 43 -14.11 -34.50 -10.87
CA PRO A 43 -14.16 -33.53 -9.78
C PRO A 43 -13.41 -32.26 -10.15
N THR A 44 -14.04 -31.10 -9.97
CA THR A 44 -13.43 -29.81 -10.27
C THR A 44 -13.77 -28.74 -9.23
N PRO A 45 -12.81 -27.86 -8.90
CA PRO A 45 -13.08 -26.58 -8.27
C PRO A 45 -13.94 -25.68 -9.16
N ASN A 46 -14.36 -24.54 -8.61
CA ASN A 46 -15.03 -23.50 -9.37
C ASN A 46 -14.16 -23.04 -10.56
N PRO A 47 -14.62 -23.17 -11.82
CA PRO A 47 -13.85 -22.77 -12.99
C PRO A 47 -13.43 -21.30 -12.99
N ASN A 48 -14.22 -20.41 -12.40
CA ASN A 48 -13.86 -18.99 -12.29
C ASN A 48 -12.62 -18.81 -11.41
N VAL A 49 -12.56 -19.53 -10.29
CA VAL A 49 -11.39 -19.53 -9.41
C VAL A 49 -10.17 -20.13 -10.12
N LEU A 50 -10.35 -21.12 -11.00
CA LEU A 50 -9.25 -21.68 -11.79
C LEU A 50 -8.70 -20.69 -12.82
N VAL A 51 -9.55 -19.88 -13.45
CA VAL A 51 -9.13 -18.80 -14.37
C VAL A 51 -8.37 -17.72 -13.60
N GLU A 52 -8.91 -17.26 -12.48
CA GLU A 52 -8.26 -16.27 -11.59
C GLU A 52 -6.92 -16.80 -11.06
N LEU A 53 -6.87 -18.06 -10.65
CA LEU A 53 -5.65 -18.74 -10.20
C LEU A 53 -4.61 -18.81 -11.31
N GLY A 54 -5.01 -19.16 -12.53
CA GLY A 54 -4.10 -19.18 -13.68
C GLY A 54 -3.47 -17.81 -13.94
N TYR A 55 -4.28 -16.76 -13.84
CA TYR A 55 -3.80 -15.37 -13.97
C TYR A 55 -2.91 -14.95 -12.79
N ALA A 56 -3.31 -15.27 -11.56
CA ALA A 56 -2.54 -14.97 -10.35
C ALA A 56 -1.17 -15.65 -10.38
N VAL A 57 -1.09 -16.90 -10.84
CA VAL A 57 0.18 -17.61 -11.01
C VAL A 57 1.06 -16.93 -12.06
N ALA A 58 0.46 -16.44 -13.15
CA ALA A 58 1.20 -15.74 -14.20
C ALA A 58 1.75 -14.38 -13.75
N GLU A 59 1.01 -13.64 -12.93
CA GLU A 59 1.40 -12.30 -12.48
C GLU A 59 2.22 -12.30 -11.18
N LEU A 60 1.91 -13.19 -10.24
CA LEU A 60 2.48 -13.19 -8.88
C LEU A 60 3.46 -14.33 -8.60
N GLY A 61 3.48 -15.39 -9.42
CA GLY A 61 4.25 -16.60 -9.15
C GLY A 61 3.60 -17.52 -8.10
N TRP A 62 4.05 -18.77 -8.03
CA TRP A 62 3.46 -19.79 -7.15
C TRP A 62 3.79 -19.57 -5.67
N GLU A 63 4.91 -18.92 -5.38
CA GLU A 63 5.38 -18.53 -4.06
C GLU A 63 4.43 -17.56 -3.35
N ASN A 64 3.66 -16.77 -4.12
CA ASN A 64 2.71 -15.78 -3.63
C ASN A 64 1.25 -16.26 -3.74
N VAL A 65 1.03 -17.56 -3.95
CA VAL A 65 -0.30 -18.16 -4.09
C VAL A 65 -0.55 -19.18 -2.98
N VAL A 66 -1.67 -19.02 -2.27
CA VAL A 66 -2.13 -19.97 -1.24
C VAL A 66 -3.40 -20.67 -1.72
N LEU A 67 -3.32 -21.98 -1.88
CA LEU A 67 -4.49 -22.82 -2.18
C LEU A 67 -5.18 -23.22 -0.87
N VAL A 68 -6.49 -23.05 -0.80
CA VAL A 68 -7.34 -23.44 0.34
C VAL A 68 -8.39 -24.43 -0.13
N MET A 69 -8.68 -25.47 0.65
CA MET A 69 -9.65 -26.50 0.27
C MET A 69 -10.42 -27.04 1.47
N ASN A 70 -11.73 -27.17 1.31
CA ASN A 70 -12.57 -27.96 2.19
C ASN A 70 -12.59 -29.43 1.76
N SER A 71 -11.97 -30.28 2.57
CA SER A 71 -11.87 -31.73 2.33
C SER A 71 -13.18 -32.49 2.51
N ALA A 72 -14.23 -31.88 3.09
CA ALA A 72 -15.55 -32.48 3.18
C ALA A 72 -16.16 -32.81 1.80
N TYR A 73 -15.69 -32.12 0.74
CA TYR A 73 -16.17 -32.26 -0.63
C TYR A 73 -15.20 -33.00 -1.57
N GLY A 74 -14.10 -33.54 -1.01
CA GLY A 74 -13.09 -34.29 -1.75
C GLY A 74 -11.67 -33.95 -1.30
N GLY A 75 -10.73 -34.87 -1.49
CA GLY A 75 -9.34 -34.68 -1.07
C GLY A 75 -8.47 -33.95 -2.10
N PRO A 76 -7.28 -33.45 -1.70
CA PRO A 76 -6.33 -32.81 -2.63
C PRO A 76 -5.89 -33.71 -3.81
N ASP A 77 -5.96 -35.03 -3.63
CA ASP A 77 -5.70 -36.05 -4.66
C ASP A 77 -6.72 -36.02 -5.80
N GLN A 78 -7.92 -35.49 -5.54
CA GLN A 78 -9.01 -35.38 -6.51
C GLN A 78 -8.96 -34.08 -7.32
N LEU A 79 -8.10 -33.12 -6.95
CA LEU A 79 -7.91 -31.87 -7.70
C LEU A 79 -7.41 -32.13 -9.14
N PRO A 80 -7.58 -31.16 -10.06
CA PRO A 80 -6.96 -31.18 -11.39
C PRO A 80 -5.45 -31.44 -11.32
N PHE A 81 -4.88 -32.09 -12.33
CA PHE A 81 -3.51 -32.59 -12.28
C PHE A 81 -2.47 -31.48 -12.03
N ASP A 82 -2.70 -30.26 -12.52
CA ASP A 82 -1.82 -29.09 -12.30
C ASP A 82 -1.75 -28.62 -10.84
N LEU A 83 -2.79 -28.94 -10.06
CA LEU A 83 -2.89 -28.63 -8.63
C LEU A 83 -2.52 -29.85 -7.76
N ARG A 84 -2.62 -31.05 -8.33
CA ARG A 84 -2.38 -32.34 -7.67
C ARG A 84 -0.87 -32.49 -7.38
N GLY A 85 -0.47 -32.15 -6.17
CA GLY A 85 0.94 -32.11 -5.74
C GLY A 85 1.41 -30.75 -5.24
N ARG A 86 0.56 -29.72 -5.32
CA ARG A 86 0.82 -28.43 -4.69
C ARG A 86 0.36 -28.43 -3.24
N ARG A 87 1.03 -27.63 -2.41
CA ARG A 87 0.67 -27.48 -1.00
C ARG A 87 -0.68 -26.76 -0.90
N THR A 88 -1.63 -27.38 -0.22
CA THR A 88 -2.99 -26.85 -0.01
C THR A 88 -3.28 -26.77 1.49
N VAL A 89 -3.82 -25.63 1.92
CA VAL A 89 -4.36 -25.45 3.27
C VAL A 89 -5.73 -26.15 3.32
N VAL A 90 -5.73 -27.35 3.90
CA VAL A 90 -6.95 -28.15 4.02
C VAL A 90 -7.64 -27.87 5.33
N TYR A 91 -8.96 -27.72 5.29
CA TYR A 91 -9.85 -27.80 6.44
C TYR A 91 -10.97 -28.80 6.15
N GLU A 92 -11.72 -29.23 7.16
CA GLU A 92 -12.91 -30.05 6.99
C GLU A 92 -14.07 -29.34 7.68
N MET A 93 -15.17 -29.16 6.95
CA MET A 93 -16.43 -28.65 7.49
C MET A 93 -17.59 -29.14 6.62
N ARG A 94 -18.51 -29.88 7.23
CA ARG A 94 -19.74 -30.37 6.59
C ARG A 94 -20.89 -29.44 6.89
N ASP A 95 -21.96 -29.55 6.10
CA ASP A 95 -23.21 -28.86 6.38
C ASP A 95 -23.75 -29.29 7.75
N GLY A 96 -23.89 -28.34 8.66
CA GLY A 96 -24.35 -28.55 10.04
C GLY A 96 -23.25 -28.61 11.12
N ASP A 97 -21.97 -28.63 10.74
CA ASP A 97 -20.86 -28.61 11.70
C ASP A 97 -20.73 -27.25 12.40
N ALA A 98 -20.22 -27.26 13.64
CA ALA A 98 -19.97 -26.03 14.40
C ALA A 98 -18.80 -25.23 13.75
N PRO A 99 -19.02 -24.01 13.24
CA PRO A 99 -18.00 -23.30 12.46
C PRO A 99 -16.78 -22.81 13.26
N ALA A 100 -16.81 -22.92 14.59
CA ALA A 100 -15.77 -22.34 15.46
C ALA A 100 -14.44 -23.10 15.37
N GLU A 101 -14.49 -24.43 15.34
CA GLU A 101 -13.30 -25.29 15.34
C GLU A 101 -12.58 -25.26 14.00
N ALA A 102 -13.31 -25.46 12.90
CA ALA A 102 -12.78 -25.35 11.55
C ALA A 102 -12.19 -23.96 11.26
N ARG A 103 -12.80 -22.90 11.80
CA ARG A 103 -12.32 -21.52 11.67
C ARG A 103 -11.01 -21.29 12.42
N GLY A 104 -10.88 -21.77 13.65
CA GLY A 104 -9.65 -21.62 14.43
C GLY A 104 -8.47 -22.32 13.74
N LEU A 105 -8.69 -23.53 13.25
CA LEU A 105 -7.69 -24.31 12.52
C LEU A 105 -7.29 -23.63 11.20
N LEU A 106 -8.28 -23.20 10.41
CA LEU A 106 -8.04 -22.52 9.12
C LEU A 106 -7.33 -21.19 9.33
N GLN A 107 -7.70 -20.41 10.36
CA GLN A 107 -7.06 -19.15 10.70
C GLN A 107 -5.58 -19.36 11.03
N GLY A 108 -5.25 -20.30 11.92
CA GLY A 108 -3.85 -20.56 12.29
C GLY A 108 -3.01 -21.03 11.11
N ARG A 109 -3.57 -21.90 10.24
CA ARG A 109 -2.86 -22.40 9.05
C ARG A 109 -2.67 -21.32 7.98
N LEU A 110 -3.69 -20.51 7.73
CA LEU A 110 -3.59 -19.38 6.81
C LEU A 110 -2.58 -18.36 7.33
N GLU A 111 -2.63 -17.99 8.60
CA GLU A 111 -1.68 -17.06 9.21
C GLU A 111 -0.24 -17.57 9.06
N ALA A 112 0.01 -18.85 9.36
CA ALA A 112 1.35 -19.44 9.20
C ALA A 112 1.83 -19.45 7.74
N CYS A 113 0.94 -19.73 6.78
CA CYS A 113 1.28 -19.69 5.35
C CYS A 113 1.54 -18.27 4.85
N LEU A 114 0.71 -17.30 5.24
CA LEU A 114 0.88 -15.89 4.88
C LEU A 114 2.15 -15.33 5.49
N ARG A 115 2.41 -15.59 6.79
CA ARG A 115 3.68 -15.22 7.42
C ARG A 115 4.86 -15.87 6.73
N GLY A 116 4.77 -17.16 6.39
CA GLY A 116 5.81 -17.88 5.66
C GLY A 116 6.16 -17.22 4.32
N ALA A 117 5.16 -16.92 3.49
CA ALA A 117 5.33 -16.30 2.18
C ALA A 117 5.81 -14.84 2.26
N LEU A 118 5.36 -14.09 3.27
CA LEU A 118 5.83 -12.71 3.51
C LEU A 118 7.22 -12.67 4.17
N SER A 119 7.60 -13.71 4.91
CA SER A 119 8.89 -13.85 5.60
C SER A 119 10.02 -14.37 4.70
N THR A 120 9.71 -14.86 3.49
CA THR A 120 10.71 -15.20 2.47
C THR A 120 11.38 -13.95 1.91
N GLY A 121 12.22 -13.31 2.73
CA GLY A 121 13.43 -12.58 2.35
C GLY A 121 13.33 -11.17 1.78
N VAL A 122 12.17 -10.71 1.26
CA VAL A 122 12.10 -9.42 0.55
C VAL A 122 11.74 -8.25 1.46
N VAL A 123 10.83 -8.42 2.42
CA VAL A 123 10.30 -7.32 3.24
C VAL A 123 11.32 -6.81 4.28
N HIS A 124 12.19 -7.69 4.79
CA HIS A 124 13.13 -7.37 5.87
C HIS A 124 14.47 -6.76 5.39
N ASN A 125 14.74 -6.74 4.08
CA ASN A 125 16.00 -6.24 3.49
C ASN A 125 15.78 -5.25 2.35
N LEU A 126 14.66 -4.51 2.35
CA LEU A 126 14.51 -3.42 1.41
C LEU A 126 15.65 -2.42 1.61
N PRO A 127 16.35 -2.05 0.53
CA PRO A 127 17.49 -1.17 0.62
C PRO A 127 17.04 0.21 1.11
N LYS A 128 17.88 0.83 1.93
CA LYS A 128 17.66 2.16 2.51
C LYS A 128 18.96 2.96 2.46
N GLY A 129 18.85 4.28 2.58
CA GLY A 129 20.02 5.18 2.53
C GLY A 129 20.22 5.86 1.17
N PRO A 130 21.31 6.64 1.06
CA PRO A 130 21.52 7.57 -0.05
C PRO A 130 21.77 6.87 -1.38
N ASP A 131 22.16 5.60 -1.36
CA ASP A 131 22.46 4.79 -2.55
C ASP A 131 21.36 3.81 -2.96
N ALA A 132 20.42 3.50 -2.04
CA ALA A 132 19.37 2.51 -2.25
C ALA A 132 18.46 2.83 -3.44
N PRO A 133 18.04 1.87 -4.29
CA PRO A 133 16.99 2.11 -5.27
C PRO A 133 15.68 2.53 -4.58
N LEU A 134 14.95 3.48 -5.18
CA LEU A 134 13.71 4.02 -4.62
C LEU A 134 12.76 4.39 -5.75
N TRP A 135 11.54 3.88 -5.70
CA TRP A 135 10.42 4.39 -6.51
C TRP A 135 9.50 5.29 -5.68
N TRP A 136 9.30 4.90 -4.42
CA TRP A 136 8.35 5.54 -3.54
C TRP A 136 8.69 7.02 -3.23
N GLY A 137 7.66 7.84 -3.07
CA GLY A 137 7.74 9.19 -2.55
C GLY A 137 7.33 10.28 -3.53
N TRP A 138 7.58 11.52 -3.12
CA TRP A 138 7.32 12.71 -3.92
C TRP A 138 8.46 12.96 -4.88
N TRP A 139 8.13 13.28 -6.12
CA TRP A 139 9.08 13.75 -7.11
C TRP A 139 8.52 14.98 -7.78
N SER A 140 9.39 15.92 -8.12
CA SER A 140 8.98 17.21 -8.63
C SER A 140 9.84 17.71 -9.77
N PHE A 141 9.21 18.47 -10.64
CA PHE A 141 9.81 19.11 -11.79
C PHE A 141 9.28 20.54 -11.86
N ASP A 142 10.19 21.51 -11.94
CA ASP A 142 9.85 22.92 -12.06
C ASP A 142 10.01 23.35 -13.53
N PRO A 143 8.96 23.24 -14.38
CA PRO A 143 9.05 23.63 -15.79
C PRO A 143 9.24 25.14 -15.99
N ALA A 144 8.81 25.96 -15.04
CA ALA A 144 8.92 27.41 -15.05
C ALA A 144 8.83 27.98 -13.63
N PRO A 145 9.29 29.23 -13.40
CA PRO A 145 9.10 29.91 -12.13
C PRO A 145 7.60 29.97 -11.75
N ALA A 146 7.27 29.56 -10.52
CA ALA A 146 5.91 29.51 -9.95
C ALA A 146 4.98 28.38 -10.44
N THR A 147 5.46 27.42 -11.24
CA THR A 147 4.69 26.20 -11.56
C THR A 147 5.52 24.96 -11.22
N LYS A 148 4.97 24.07 -10.39
CA LYS A 148 5.65 22.85 -9.95
C LYS A 148 4.83 21.62 -10.32
N SER A 149 5.27 20.89 -11.34
CA SER A 149 4.74 19.58 -11.69
C SER A 149 5.23 18.55 -10.66
N ARG A 150 4.38 17.63 -10.24
CA ARG A 150 4.73 16.62 -9.23
C ARG A 150 4.15 15.26 -9.55
N ILE A 151 4.88 14.23 -9.16
CA ILE A 151 4.37 12.86 -9.09
C ILE A 151 4.54 12.36 -7.66
N PHE A 152 3.50 11.71 -7.14
CA PHE A 152 3.59 10.95 -5.90
C PHE A 152 3.45 9.47 -6.23
N ILE A 153 4.46 8.68 -5.87
CA ILE A 153 4.46 7.23 -5.98
C ILE A 153 4.25 6.67 -4.57
N ARG A 154 3.14 6.00 -4.31
CA ARG A 154 2.69 5.75 -2.91
C ARG A 154 2.62 4.29 -2.48
N GLU A 155 2.33 3.39 -3.41
CA GLU A 155 2.20 1.95 -3.18
C GLU A 155 3.11 1.26 -4.17
N VAL A 156 4.32 0.90 -3.72
CA VAL A 156 5.30 0.19 -4.52
C VAL A 156 5.27 -1.28 -4.11
N GLY A 157 4.87 -2.14 -5.04
CA GLY A 157 4.94 -3.58 -4.89
C GLY A 157 6.02 -4.19 -5.79
N PRO A 158 6.22 -5.52 -5.74
CA PRO A 158 7.23 -6.20 -6.54
C PRO A 158 7.04 -6.03 -8.07
N SER A 159 5.78 -5.93 -8.52
CA SER A 159 5.40 -5.90 -9.94
C SER A 159 5.16 -4.50 -10.50
N GLY A 160 5.13 -3.46 -9.66
CA GLY A 160 4.74 -2.13 -10.09
C GLY A 160 4.39 -1.19 -8.96
N PHE A 161 3.88 -0.01 -9.31
CA PHE A 161 3.49 1.00 -8.35
C PHE A 161 2.28 1.83 -8.77
N LEU A 162 1.53 2.31 -7.79
CA LEU A 162 0.48 3.30 -7.98
C LEU A 162 1.04 4.71 -7.88
N PHE A 163 0.67 5.57 -8.83
CA PHE A 163 1.12 6.96 -8.88
C PHE A 163 -0.02 7.96 -9.12
N GLU A 164 0.20 9.19 -8.67
CA GLU A 164 -0.56 10.37 -9.05
C GLU A 164 0.40 11.42 -9.62
N LEU A 165 0.22 11.76 -10.90
CA LEU A 165 1.05 12.70 -11.65
C LEU A 165 0.22 13.94 -11.99
N ASN A 166 0.67 15.10 -11.51
CA ASN A 166 0.12 16.41 -11.81
C ASN A 166 1.17 17.24 -12.57
N VAL A 167 0.78 17.79 -13.72
CA VAL A 167 1.66 18.61 -14.55
C VAL A 167 1.05 19.97 -14.85
N PHE A 168 1.91 20.98 -14.94
CA PHE A 168 1.54 22.36 -15.19
C PHE A 168 2.36 22.95 -16.33
N ASN A 169 1.69 23.74 -17.17
CA ASN A 169 2.31 24.60 -18.18
C ASN A 169 1.48 25.88 -18.32
N GLY A 170 1.82 26.90 -17.52
CA GLY A 170 0.97 28.08 -17.34
C GLY A 170 -0.41 27.69 -16.81
N ALA A 171 -1.47 28.14 -17.47
CA ALA A 171 -2.85 27.77 -17.12
C ALA A 171 -3.28 26.37 -17.61
N HIS A 172 -2.43 25.66 -18.37
CA HIS A 172 -2.71 24.30 -18.79
C HIS A 172 -2.24 23.31 -17.72
N GLN A 173 -3.18 22.53 -17.19
CA GLN A 173 -2.91 21.49 -16.20
C GLN A 173 -3.31 20.12 -16.73
N GLY A 174 -2.70 19.08 -16.17
CA GLY A 174 -3.09 17.70 -16.42
C GLY A 174 -2.87 16.85 -15.17
N ARG A 175 -3.73 15.84 -14.99
CA ARG A 175 -3.65 14.91 -13.87
C ARG A 175 -3.89 13.48 -14.34
N ILE A 176 -3.00 12.58 -13.96
CA ILE A 176 -3.14 11.13 -14.19
C ILE A 176 -2.98 10.42 -12.85
N THR A 177 -3.92 9.53 -12.53
CA THR A 177 -3.78 8.56 -11.46
C THR A 177 -3.88 7.18 -12.07
N SER A 178 -2.80 6.40 -12.03
CA SER A 178 -2.76 5.09 -12.67
C SER A 178 -1.70 4.19 -12.04
N TYR A 179 -1.67 2.94 -12.48
CA TYR A 179 -0.69 1.93 -12.07
C TYR A 179 0.37 1.74 -13.15
N ALA A 180 1.64 1.76 -12.77
CA ALA A 180 2.77 1.46 -13.64
C ALA A 180 3.37 0.10 -13.29
N ARG A 181 3.55 -0.76 -14.29
CA ARG A 181 4.20 -2.07 -14.16
C ARG A 181 5.71 -1.89 -14.21
N ILE A 182 6.43 -2.42 -13.23
CA ILE A 182 7.89 -2.48 -13.25
C ILE A 182 8.31 -3.57 -14.25
N LEU A 183 9.13 -3.18 -15.22
CA LEU A 183 9.67 -4.07 -16.26
C LEU A 183 11.11 -4.50 -15.95
N SER A 184 11.86 -3.64 -15.26
CA SER A 184 13.20 -3.93 -14.75
C SER A 184 13.49 -3.02 -13.55
N ALA A 185 14.65 -3.19 -12.90
CA ALA A 185 15.00 -2.42 -11.70
C ALA A 185 14.75 -0.90 -11.84
N ASP A 186 15.08 -0.32 -13.00
CA ASP A 186 15.00 1.12 -13.26
C ASP A 186 13.96 1.51 -14.33
N LEU A 187 13.14 0.58 -14.81
CA LEU A 187 12.15 0.81 -15.86
C LEU A 187 10.76 0.38 -15.42
N ALA A 188 9.79 1.28 -15.55
CA ALA A 188 8.38 0.97 -15.41
C ALA A 188 7.55 1.55 -16.57
N TYR A 189 6.36 1.00 -16.78
CA TYR A 189 5.50 1.33 -17.91
C TYR A 189 4.03 1.36 -17.49
N CYS A 190 3.28 2.32 -18.03
CA CYS A 190 1.86 2.49 -17.76
C CYS A 190 1.10 2.73 -19.06
N ARG A 191 -0.05 2.07 -19.22
CA ARG A 191 -1.07 2.40 -20.22
C ARG A 191 -2.22 3.10 -19.53
N VAL A 192 -2.70 4.18 -20.14
CA VAL A 192 -3.84 4.95 -19.63
C VAL A 192 -4.92 5.09 -20.72
N PRO A 193 -6.19 4.79 -20.42
CA PRO A 193 -7.29 5.04 -21.36
C PRO A 193 -7.31 6.51 -21.79
N ASN A 194 -7.39 6.80 -23.07
CA ASN A 194 -7.23 8.16 -23.61
C ASN A 194 -8.54 8.76 -24.14
N GLY A 195 -9.66 8.39 -23.53
CA GLY A 195 -11.00 8.75 -23.97
C GLY A 195 -11.63 7.74 -24.94
N PRO A 196 -12.91 7.92 -25.31
CA PRO A 196 -13.64 6.98 -26.15
C PRO A 196 -13.02 6.85 -27.54
N GLU A 197 -12.85 5.62 -28.02
CA GLU A 197 -12.35 5.29 -29.37
C GLU A 197 -10.95 5.81 -29.70
N GLN A 198 -10.21 6.32 -28.71
CA GLN A 198 -8.82 6.73 -28.88
C GLN A 198 -7.88 5.58 -28.48
N PRO A 199 -6.72 5.43 -29.15
CA PRO A 199 -5.65 4.58 -28.64
C PRO A 199 -5.23 5.01 -27.23
N ASP A 200 -4.86 4.05 -26.39
CA ASP A 200 -4.34 4.33 -25.05
C ASP A 200 -3.14 5.29 -25.11
N GLY A 201 -3.06 6.15 -24.11
CA GLY A 201 -1.84 6.88 -23.80
C GLY A 201 -0.85 5.95 -23.11
N GLU A 202 0.44 6.24 -23.25
CA GLU A 202 1.51 5.38 -22.73
C GLU A 202 2.58 6.23 -22.05
N LEU A 203 2.92 5.87 -20.82
CA LEU A 203 3.97 6.50 -20.03
C LEU A 203 5.08 5.50 -19.73
N VAL A 204 6.33 5.91 -19.96
CA VAL A 204 7.53 5.15 -19.61
C VAL A 204 8.28 5.91 -18.52
N PHE A 205 8.58 5.22 -17.42
CA PHE A 205 9.30 5.76 -16.27
C PHE A 205 10.70 5.15 -16.24
N ARG A 206 11.73 6.01 -16.21
CA ARG A 206 13.12 5.60 -16.08
C ARG A 206 13.74 6.23 -14.84
N ARG A 207 14.09 5.41 -13.85
CA ARG A 207 14.81 5.86 -12.67
C ARG A 207 16.28 6.06 -12.99
N GLY A 208 16.90 7.05 -12.37
CA GLY A 208 18.33 7.30 -12.52
C GLY A 208 18.86 8.28 -11.48
N ARG A 209 20.06 8.79 -11.76
CA ARG A 209 20.69 9.85 -10.97
C ARG A 209 21.22 10.95 -11.86
N ARG A 210 21.19 12.19 -11.36
CA ARG A 210 21.80 13.35 -12.01
C ARG A 210 22.36 14.29 -10.95
N GLN A 211 23.66 14.60 -11.04
CA GLN A 211 24.37 15.46 -10.08
C GLN A 211 24.16 15.04 -8.61
N GLY A 212 24.18 13.73 -8.35
CA GLY A 212 23.95 13.17 -7.01
C GLY A 212 22.47 13.03 -6.60
N ALA A 213 21.55 13.77 -7.25
CA ALA A 213 20.13 13.68 -6.96
C ALA A 213 19.47 12.49 -7.68
N ARG A 214 18.45 11.91 -7.05
CA ARG A 214 17.58 10.87 -7.63
C ARG A 214 16.62 11.49 -8.62
N ILE A 215 16.48 10.87 -9.78
CA ILE A 215 15.55 11.32 -10.81
C ILE A 215 14.67 10.19 -11.31
N ILE A 216 13.46 10.54 -11.74
CA ILE A 216 12.63 9.73 -12.64
C ILE A 216 12.39 10.56 -13.90
N SER A 217 12.82 10.04 -15.04
CA SER A 217 12.43 10.56 -16.34
C SER A 217 11.12 9.89 -16.76
N ILE A 218 10.11 10.69 -17.04
CA ILE A 218 8.83 10.26 -17.59
C ILE A 218 8.80 10.65 -19.07
N GLU A 219 8.47 9.69 -19.93
CA GLU A 219 8.30 9.88 -21.36
C GLU A 219 6.88 9.46 -21.76
N GLU A 220 6.19 10.32 -22.51
CA GLU A 220 4.93 9.97 -23.19
C GLU A 220 5.23 9.25 -24.50
N ALA A 221 5.34 7.92 -24.45
CA ALA A 221 5.51 7.08 -25.64
C ALA A 221 4.28 7.17 -26.57
N ALA A 222 3.09 7.35 -25.99
CA ALA A 222 1.88 7.75 -26.69
C ALA A 222 1.17 8.85 -25.87
N ARG A 223 0.67 9.87 -26.57
CA ARG A 223 0.20 11.10 -25.93
C ARG A 223 -1.03 10.85 -25.06
N CYS A 224 -0.99 11.31 -23.82
CA CYS A 224 -2.10 11.17 -22.85
C CYS A 224 -3.07 12.36 -22.92
N SER A 225 -3.51 12.72 -24.13
CA SER A 225 -4.25 13.95 -24.43
C SER A 225 -5.57 14.13 -23.65
N TYR A 226 -6.23 13.04 -23.25
CA TYR A 226 -7.48 13.11 -22.50
C TYR A 226 -7.31 13.67 -21.09
N TRP A 227 -6.12 13.50 -20.51
CA TRP A 227 -5.85 13.78 -19.10
C TRP A 227 -5.27 15.18 -18.84
N GLY A 228 -5.03 15.97 -19.89
CA GLY A 228 -4.40 17.28 -19.77
C GLY A 228 -4.90 18.30 -20.79
N GLY A 229 -4.79 19.58 -20.44
CA GLY A 229 -5.02 20.67 -21.39
C GLY A 229 -4.07 20.60 -22.60
N LEU A 230 -4.40 21.34 -23.67
CA LEU A 230 -3.72 21.27 -24.98
C LEU A 230 -2.16 21.32 -24.93
N ARG A 231 -1.59 21.96 -23.91
CA ARG A 231 -0.12 22.10 -23.70
C ARG A 231 0.38 21.49 -22.39
N ALA A 232 -0.46 20.75 -21.67
CA ALA A 232 -0.03 19.97 -20.52
C ALA A 232 0.63 18.68 -21.04
N HIS A 233 1.93 18.56 -20.80
CA HIS A 233 2.72 17.38 -21.15
C HIS A 233 3.09 16.64 -19.87
N PHE A 234 2.94 15.33 -19.88
CA PHE A 234 3.27 14.44 -18.76
C PHE A 234 4.74 14.01 -18.76
N SER A 235 5.46 14.32 -19.84
CA SER A 235 6.90 14.08 -19.96
C SER A 235 7.73 15.07 -19.15
N GLY A 236 8.81 14.60 -18.53
CA GLY A 236 9.73 15.46 -17.77
C GLY A 236 10.76 14.68 -16.96
N GLU A 237 11.73 15.39 -16.39
CA GLU A 237 12.70 14.83 -15.44
C GLU A 237 12.33 15.31 -14.04
N PHE A 238 11.79 14.41 -13.23
CA PHE A 238 11.32 14.69 -11.88
C PHE A 238 12.41 14.32 -10.88
N ARG A 239 12.76 15.25 -10.01
CA ARG A 239 13.70 15.05 -8.91
C ARG A 239 12.96 14.61 -7.66
N TRP A 240 13.46 13.58 -7.00
CA TRP A 240 12.92 13.12 -5.73
C TRP A 240 13.02 14.20 -4.65
N GLU A 241 11.99 14.31 -3.82
CA GLU A 241 11.98 15.17 -2.64
C GLU A 241 12.52 14.39 -1.43
N PRO A 242 13.62 14.83 -0.80
CA PRO A 242 14.27 14.07 0.25
C PRO A 242 13.42 13.77 1.49
N GLU A 243 13.55 12.54 1.99
CA GLU A 243 12.96 12.07 3.24
C GLU A 243 14.04 11.89 4.32
N PRO A 244 13.93 12.57 5.49
CA PRO A 244 15.00 12.60 6.49
C PRO A 244 15.31 11.22 7.08
N TRP A 245 14.35 10.30 7.06
CA TRP A 245 14.52 8.94 7.55
C TRP A 245 15.16 8.00 6.53
N PHE A 246 14.87 8.15 5.24
CA PHE A 246 15.40 7.26 4.21
C PHE A 246 16.82 7.63 3.81
N GLU A 247 17.11 8.91 3.63
CA GLU A 247 18.46 9.39 3.27
C GLU A 247 19.51 8.99 4.32
N ARG A 248 19.11 8.88 5.59
CA ARG A 248 19.98 8.45 6.69
C ARG A 248 19.99 6.94 6.93
N GLY A 249 19.23 6.19 6.14
CA GLY A 249 19.17 4.73 6.27
C GLY A 249 18.41 4.25 7.51
N TYR A 250 17.53 5.06 8.09
CA TYR A 250 16.68 4.63 9.20
C TYR A 250 15.48 3.84 8.68
N LEU A 251 14.73 4.39 7.72
CA LEU A 251 13.54 3.74 7.17
C LEU A 251 13.76 3.32 5.71
N ASN A 252 13.21 2.16 5.34
CA ASN A 252 13.09 1.74 3.94
C ASN A 252 11.80 2.30 3.28
N GLU A 253 11.61 2.05 2.00
CA GLU A 253 10.48 2.61 1.25
C GLU A 253 9.11 2.13 1.73
N LEU A 254 9.00 0.88 2.20
CA LEU A 254 7.75 0.35 2.75
C LEU A 254 7.44 0.96 4.12
N GLU A 255 8.45 1.12 4.96
CA GLU A 255 8.32 1.79 6.26
C GLU A 255 7.93 3.27 6.10
N LEU A 256 8.50 3.96 5.12
CA LEU A 256 8.08 5.32 4.75
C LEU A 256 6.63 5.36 4.28
N ALA A 257 6.22 4.43 3.42
CA ALA A 257 4.83 4.35 2.96
C ALA A 257 3.86 4.17 4.13
N ARG A 258 4.22 3.32 5.10
CA ARG A 258 3.45 3.10 6.34
C ARG A 258 3.42 4.36 7.22
N LEU A 259 4.55 5.05 7.36
CA LEU A 259 4.64 6.30 8.11
C LEU A 259 3.68 7.36 7.54
N TYR A 260 3.69 7.55 6.22
CA TYR A 260 2.79 8.46 5.54
C TYR A 260 1.31 8.06 5.69
N GLY A 261 1.01 6.76 5.54
CA GLY A 261 -0.35 6.25 5.73
C GLY A 261 -0.84 6.34 7.18
N LEU A 262 0.06 6.36 8.16
CA LEU A 262 -0.27 6.51 9.57
C LEU A 262 -0.48 7.98 9.97
N VAL A 263 0.40 8.88 9.51
CA VAL A 263 0.45 10.28 9.94
C VAL A 263 -0.44 11.19 9.08
N GLY A 264 -0.54 10.91 7.77
CA GLY A 264 -1.38 11.69 6.85
C GLY A 264 -0.98 13.16 6.76
N GLU A 265 -1.92 14.07 6.97
CA GLU A 265 -1.72 15.53 6.86
C GLU A 265 -0.65 16.09 7.79
N GLY A 266 -0.39 15.42 8.92
CA GLY A 266 0.65 15.80 9.88
C GLY A 266 2.08 15.61 9.38
N MET A 267 2.27 14.99 8.20
CA MET A 267 3.59 14.58 7.72
C MET A 267 4.54 15.76 7.50
N ASN A 268 4.04 16.89 7.03
CA ASN A 268 4.87 18.08 6.84
C ASN A 268 5.41 18.61 8.17
N THR A 269 4.55 18.74 9.19
CA THR A 269 4.97 19.18 10.53
C THR A 269 5.92 18.18 11.18
N LEU A 270 5.68 16.87 11.01
CA LEU A 270 6.60 15.83 11.46
C LEU A 270 7.98 16.00 10.83
N LYS A 271 8.06 16.23 9.51
CA LYS A 271 9.33 16.48 8.80
C LYS A 271 10.03 17.73 9.31
N GLU A 272 9.30 18.82 9.52
CA GLU A 272 9.84 20.07 10.05
C GLU A 272 10.44 19.88 11.45
N CYS A 273 9.88 18.98 12.26
CA CYS A 273 10.42 18.59 13.57
C CYS A 273 11.60 17.60 13.49
N THR A 274 11.97 17.13 12.30
CA THR A 274 12.96 16.05 12.10
C THR A 274 14.18 16.56 11.33
N ALA A 275 15.05 17.33 12.00
CA ALA A 275 16.28 17.84 11.41
C ALA A 275 17.52 17.04 11.88
N ASP A 276 17.96 17.24 13.12
CA ASP A 276 18.99 16.43 13.77
C ASP A 276 18.36 15.10 14.20
N THR A 277 19.01 13.99 13.89
CA THR A 277 18.42 12.65 14.09
C THR A 277 19.37 11.68 14.73
N SER A 278 18.83 10.79 15.55
CA SER A 278 19.54 9.64 16.12
C SER A 278 18.64 8.40 16.10
N GLU A 279 19.24 7.20 16.00
CA GLU A 279 18.55 5.92 16.19
C GLU A 279 19.05 5.25 17.47
N GLU A 280 18.14 4.72 18.26
CA GLU A 280 18.40 3.88 19.43
C GLU A 280 17.43 2.69 19.48
N ARG A 281 17.63 1.76 20.42
CA ARG A 281 16.64 0.72 20.72
C ARG A 281 15.64 1.23 21.75
N ALA A 282 14.37 0.90 21.56
CA ALA A 282 13.33 1.29 22.48
C ALA A 282 13.57 0.66 23.85
N THR A 283 13.21 1.39 24.90
CA THR A 283 13.30 0.91 26.28
C THR A 283 12.27 -0.18 26.57
N ASP A 284 11.13 -0.14 25.86
CA ASP A 284 10.03 -1.09 26.02
C ASP A 284 10.33 -2.47 25.41
N ASP A 285 11.04 -2.49 24.28
CA ASP A 285 11.27 -3.68 23.45
C ASP A 285 12.52 -3.45 22.59
N GLU A 286 13.56 -4.25 22.80
CA GLU A 286 14.83 -4.13 22.07
C GLU A 286 14.72 -4.43 20.56
N SER A 287 13.62 -5.07 20.12
CA SER A 287 13.35 -5.27 18.69
C SER A 287 12.82 -4.00 18.00
N VAL A 288 12.35 -3.02 18.78
CA VAL A 288 11.83 -1.75 18.26
C VAL A 288 12.96 -0.74 18.12
N ARG A 289 13.06 -0.15 16.94
CA ARG A 289 14.00 0.93 16.63
C ARG A 289 13.31 2.27 16.87
N ALA A 290 13.91 3.14 17.67
CA ALA A 290 13.42 4.48 17.96
C ALA A 290 14.30 5.52 17.29
N ILE A 291 13.72 6.30 16.38
CA ILE A 291 14.41 7.35 15.65
C ILE A 291 13.91 8.68 16.19
N ARG A 292 14.79 9.41 16.89
CA ARG A 292 14.50 10.75 17.41
C ARG A 292 14.86 11.80 16.38
N GLY A 293 14.06 12.85 16.31
CA GLY A 293 14.29 14.05 15.52
C GLY A 293 14.20 15.30 16.39
N GLY A 294 15.02 16.30 16.10
CA GLY A 294 14.93 17.60 16.75
C GLY A 294 15.52 18.71 15.89
N VAL A 295 15.13 19.96 16.15
CA VAL A 295 15.70 21.13 15.47
C VAL A 295 16.67 21.83 16.41
N ALA A 296 17.92 22.00 15.97
CA ALA A 296 18.97 22.65 16.76
C ALA A 296 18.52 24.00 17.31
N GLY A 297 18.57 24.15 18.65
CA GLY A 297 18.15 25.37 19.35
C GLY A 297 16.65 25.51 19.60
N LEU A 298 15.83 24.56 19.13
CA LEU A 298 14.38 24.52 19.31
C LEU A 298 13.90 23.22 19.97
N TYR A 299 14.79 22.54 20.69
CA TYR A 299 14.42 21.41 21.55
C TYR A 299 13.32 21.82 22.54
N THR A 300 12.41 20.90 22.85
CA THR A 300 11.12 21.09 23.55
C THR A 300 10.03 21.84 22.77
N ILE A 301 10.31 22.30 21.54
CA ILE A 301 9.37 23.00 20.66
C ILE A 301 9.22 22.28 19.31
N MET A 302 10.34 21.78 18.76
CA MET A 302 10.38 21.08 17.48
C MET A 302 11.17 19.78 17.64
N GLU A 303 10.46 18.75 18.10
CA GLU A 303 10.99 17.40 18.25
C GLU A 303 10.00 16.37 17.70
N SER A 304 10.55 15.25 17.25
CA SER A 304 9.81 14.10 16.77
C SER A 304 10.41 12.78 17.27
N ILE A 305 9.61 11.74 17.25
CA ILE A 305 10.05 10.37 17.45
C ILE A 305 9.24 9.44 16.54
N VAL A 306 9.94 8.55 15.84
CA VAL A 306 9.35 7.47 15.04
C VAL A 306 9.91 6.16 15.56
N MET A 307 9.04 5.29 16.04
CA MET A 307 9.37 3.94 16.49
C MET A 307 8.79 2.92 15.52
N VAL A 308 9.58 1.93 15.13
CA VAL A 308 9.18 0.87 14.19
C VAL A 308 9.84 -0.45 14.54
N ASP A 309 9.14 -1.56 14.32
CA ASP A 309 9.70 -2.92 14.40
C ASP A 309 9.57 -3.69 13.08
N ASP A 310 10.10 -4.91 13.08
CA ASP A 310 10.12 -5.80 11.92
C ASP A 310 8.73 -6.35 11.55
N ASP A 311 7.78 -6.36 12.49
CA ASP A 311 6.38 -6.77 12.26
C ASP A 311 5.54 -5.63 11.65
N GLY A 312 6.11 -4.43 11.50
CA GLY A 312 5.42 -3.26 10.99
C GLY A 312 4.57 -2.51 12.00
N ARG A 313 4.72 -2.82 13.29
CA ARG A 313 4.18 -1.98 14.37
C ARG A 313 4.92 -0.65 14.36
N MET A 314 4.17 0.44 14.48
CA MET A 314 4.70 1.78 14.38
C MET A 314 4.04 2.71 15.37
N TRP A 315 4.86 3.56 15.99
CA TRP A 315 4.45 4.65 16.87
C TRP A 315 5.15 5.92 16.43
N VAL A 316 4.41 7.03 16.38
CA VAL A 316 4.94 8.30 15.89
C VAL A 316 4.45 9.39 16.83
N ALA A 317 5.34 10.29 17.22
CA ALA A 317 4.94 11.50 17.90
C ALA A 317 5.77 12.70 17.45
N TYR A 318 5.18 13.88 17.49
CA TYR A 318 5.89 15.13 17.28
C TYR A 318 5.22 16.29 18.02
N ILE A 319 5.98 17.34 18.28
CA ILE A 319 5.48 18.56 18.93
C ILE A 319 4.75 19.43 17.90
N ASP A 320 3.51 19.81 18.20
CA ASP A 320 2.67 20.69 17.39
C ASP A 320 2.19 21.85 18.30
N GLY A 321 3.05 22.86 18.43
CA GLY A 321 2.82 24.00 19.32
C GLY A 321 2.75 23.59 20.80
N THR A 322 1.54 23.61 21.38
CA THR A 322 1.30 23.30 22.80
C THR A 322 0.93 21.85 23.04
N VAL A 323 0.75 21.05 21.98
CA VAL A 323 0.38 19.63 22.09
C VAL A 323 1.46 18.74 21.51
N VAL A 324 1.41 17.46 21.88
CA VAL A 324 2.15 16.39 21.22
C VAL A 324 1.16 15.55 20.45
N ARG A 325 1.31 15.52 19.13
CA ARG A 325 0.52 14.64 18.26
C ARG A 325 1.08 13.24 18.38
N TYR A 326 0.22 12.25 18.57
CA TYR A 326 0.61 10.86 18.74
C TYR A 326 -0.20 9.93 17.83
N PHE A 327 0.49 9.04 17.12
CA PHE A 327 -0.09 8.09 16.18
C PHE A 327 0.46 6.69 16.46
N THR A 328 -0.38 5.67 16.30
CA THR A 328 0.08 4.29 16.32
C THR A 328 -0.90 3.38 15.59
N ASN A 329 -0.35 2.36 14.92
CA ASN A 329 -1.14 1.25 14.36
C ASN A 329 -1.37 0.11 15.37
N VAL A 330 -0.79 0.20 16.58
CA VAL A 330 -0.94 -0.79 17.65
C VAL A 330 -2.14 -0.42 18.52
N ALA A 331 -3.16 -1.27 18.53
CA ALA A 331 -4.46 -0.95 19.12
C ALA A 331 -4.40 -0.70 20.63
N GLN A 332 -3.55 -1.43 21.36
CA GLN A 332 -3.45 -1.32 22.82
C GLN A 332 -2.79 0.00 23.27
N ASP A 333 -1.86 0.53 22.48
CA ASP A 333 -1.08 1.72 22.83
C ASP A 333 -1.78 3.03 22.43
N ARG A 334 -2.93 2.97 21.76
CA ARG A 334 -3.72 4.16 21.40
C ARG A 334 -4.13 5.02 22.60
N ARG A 335 -4.19 4.40 23.79
CA ARG A 335 -4.60 5.04 25.05
C ARG A 335 -3.45 5.09 26.06
N GLN A 336 -2.29 4.55 25.73
CA GLN A 336 -1.17 4.45 26.64
C GLN A 336 0.12 4.60 25.85
N LEU A 337 0.94 5.58 26.21
CA LEU A 337 2.23 5.78 25.58
C LEU A 337 3.21 4.68 25.99
N PRO A 338 4.03 4.17 25.03
CA PRO A 338 5.23 3.40 25.36
C PRO A 338 6.16 4.21 26.27
N ALA A 339 6.88 3.53 27.17
CA ALA A 339 7.83 4.16 28.09
C ALA A 339 8.93 4.93 27.35
N THR A 340 9.31 4.49 26.15
CA THR A 340 10.24 5.19 25.27
C THR A 340 9.73 6.57 24.87
N ILE A 341 8.43 6.71 24.56
CA ILE A 341 7.82 8.02 24.25
C ILE A 341 7.68 8.86 25.51
N GLU A 342 7.35 8.26 26.65
CA GLU A 342 7.31 8.95 27.95
C GLU A 342 8.68 9.51 28.36
N ALA A 343 9.76 8.77 28.10
CA ALA A 343 11.13 9.22 28.32
C ALA A 343 11.52 10.33 27.34
N TRP A 344 11.17 10.19 26.05
CA TRP A 344 11.42 11.23 25.05
C TRP A 344 10.79 12.58 25.42
N ARG A 345 9.57 12.57 25.96
CA ARG A 345 8.85 13.79 26.36
C ARG A 345 9.19 14.36 27.73
N GLU A 346 10.21 13.84 28.42
CA GLU A 346 10.52 14.21 29.80
C GLU A 346 10.72 15.73 30.00
N ASN A 347 11.32 16.42 29.03
CA ASN A 347 11.60 17.84 29.10
C ASN A 347 10.42 18.75 28.71
N PHE A 348 9.28 18.19 28.31
CA PHE A 348 8.08 18.92 27.88
C PHE A 348 6.79 18.17 28.27
N ARG A 349 6.80 17.56 29.46
CA ARG A 349 5.66 16.78 29.99
C ARG A 349 4.38 17.61 30.14
N ASP A 350 4.51 18.94 30.25
CA ASP A 350 3.42 19.90 30.35
C ASP A 350 2.53 19.96 29.10
N LYS A 351 3.05 19.57 27.93
CA LYS A 351 2.26 19.56 26.68
C LYS A 351 1.23 18.44 26.67
N GLU A 352 -0.02 18.72 26.36
CA GLU A 352 -1.04 17.68 26.26
C GLU A 352 -0.74 16.69 25.13
N VAL A 353 -0.93 15.38 25.35
CA VAL A 353 -0.77 14.36 24.31
C VAL A 353 -2.11 14.11 23.64
N MET A 354 -2.17 14.38 22.34
CA MET A 354 -3.34 14.17 21.52
C MET A 354 -3.12 12.95 20.62
N TYR A 355 -3.77 11.83 20.94
CA TYR A 355 -3.86 10.71 20.01
C TYR A 355 -4.64 11.12 18.77
N CYS A 356 -4.05 10.88 17.60
CA CYS A 356 -4.66 11.11 16.30
C CYS A 356 -4.98 9.76 15.67
N GLU A 357 -6.24 9.58 15.27
CA GLU A 357 -6.60 8.39 14.49
C GLU A 357 -5.85 8.41 13.18
N ALA A 358 -5.37 7.23 12.76
CA ALA A 358 -4.73 7.06 11.47
C ALA A 358 -5.64 7.62 10.37
N VAL A 359 -5.16 8.65 9.69
CA VAL A 359 -5.91 9.32 8.62
C VAL A 359 -5.94 8.36 7.45
N ARG A 360 -7.14 7.88 7.11
CA ARG A 360 -7.37 6.91 6.03
C ARG A 360 -7.41 7.56 4.64
N THR A 361 -7.00 8.83 4.56
CA THR A 361 -6.99 9.63 3.35
C THR A 361 -5.56 9.98 2.95
N VAL A 362 -5.28 9.72 1.67
CA VAL A 362 -4.04 10.04 0.97
C VAL A 362 -3.76 11.55 1.11
N PRO A 363 -2.50 11.98 1.30
CA PRO A 363 -2.16 13.39 1.20
C PRO A 363 -2.60 13.92 -0.18
N ALA A 364 -3.58 14.83 -0.20
CA ALA A 364 -4.08 15.41 -1.44
C ALA A 364 -3.02 16.35 -2.03
N ILE A 365 -2.84 16.32 -3.34
CA ILE A 365 -2.03 17.30 -4.07
C ILE A 365 -2.86 18.59 -4.18
N GLY A 366 -2.66 19.54 -3.25
CA GLY A 366 -3.33 20.85 -3.28
C GLY A 366 -2.59 21.91 -2.48
N ASP A 367 -2.32 23.05 -3.12
CA ASP A 367 -1.64 24.23 -2.57
C ASP A 367 -2.42 24.83 -1.40
N GLY A 368 -1.94 24.66 -0.16
CA GLY A 368 -2.15 25.56 1.00
C GLY A 368 -3.56 25.98 1.44
N HIS A 369 -4.62 25.68 0.68
CA HIS A 369 -5.99 26.07 0.93
C HIS A 369 -6.90 24.94 0.48
N LEU A 370 -7.66 24.47 1.46
CA LEU A 370 -8.75 23.52 1.31
C LEU A 370 -9.75 24.06 0.28
N ILE A 371 -9.77 23.48 -0.91
CA ILE A 371 -10.99 23.49 -1.72
C ILE A 371 -11.79 22.29 -1.20
N ALA A 372 -12.91 22.58 -0.52
CA ALA A 372 -13.92 21.57 -0.22
C ALA A 372 -14.23 20.81 -1.52
N PRO A 373 -14.41 19.48 -1.49
CA PRO A 373 -14.58 18.70 -2.71
C PRO A 373 -15.73 19.31 -3.52
N ALA A 374 -15.39 19.88 -4.68
CA ALA A 374 -16.38 20.07 -5.72
C ALA A 374 -16.92 18.66 -6.03
N ASP A 375 -18.24 18.56 -6.18
CA ASP A 375 -19.02 17.34 -6.40
C ASP A 375 -18.54 16.52 -7.62
N ASP A 376 -17.39 15.86 -7.50
CA ASP A 376 -16.84 14.91 -8.46
C ASP A 376 -16.84 13.52 -7.82
N ALA A 377 -18.07 13.00 -7.67
CA ALA A 377 -18.39 11.70 -7.08
C ALA A 377 -17.96 10.48 -7.93
N GLN A 378 -17.04 10.62 -8.90
CA GLN A 378 -16.69 9.53 -9.83
C GLN A 378 -15.26 8.99 -9.76
N VAL A 379 -14.32 9.62 -9.04
CA VAL A 379 -12.91 9.15 -9.01
C VAL A 379 -12.43 8.72 -7.62
N LEU A 380 -13.09 9.16 -6.54
CA LEU A 380 -12.68 8.85 -5.16
C LEU A 380 -13.23 7.52 -4.60
N SER A 381 -14.00 6.74 -5.37
CA SER A 381 -14.63 5.51 -4.87
C SER A 381 -13.72 4.27 -4.94
N VAL A 382 -12.58 4.30 -5.64
CA VAL A 382 -11.81 3.08 -5.99
C VAL A 382 -10.58 2.80 -5.12
N LEU A 383 -10.03 3.76 -4.35
CA LEU A 383 -8.63 3.61 -3.88
C LEU A 383 -8.32 3.86 -2.40
N ALA A 384 -9.28 3.86 -1.49
CA ALA A 384 -8.95 3.77 -0.06
C ALA A 384 -10.13 3.22 0.73
N LYS A 385 -10.16 1.90 0.95
CA LYS A 385 -10.82 1.37 2.14
C LYS A 385 -9.77 0.69 3.03
N PRO A 386 -9.47 1.29 4.18
CA PRO A 386 -8.59 0.70 5.17
C PRO A 386 -9.15 -0.62 5.67
N VAL A 387 -8.25 -1.50 6.12
CA VAL A 387 -8.58 -2.66 6.97
C VAL A 387 -9.31 -2.13 8.20
N SER A 388 -10.63 -2.00 8.09
CA SER A 388 -11.54 -1.63 9.16
C SER A 388 -11.99 -2.90 9.86
N SER A 389 -12.56 -2.74 11.05
CA SER A 389 -13.34 -3.76 11.76
C SER A 389 -14.38 -4.50 10.89
N LYS A 390 -14.66 -4.02 9.66
CA LYS A 390 -15.43 -4.72 8.63
C LYS A 390 -14.68 -5.86 7.91
N TRP A 391 -13.34 -5.94 7.96
CA TRP A 391 -12.57 -7.11 7.48
C TRP A 391 -12.82 -8.31 8.41
N TRP A 392 -12.87 -8.05 9.72
CA TRP A 392 -13.38 -9.00 10.73
C TRP A 392 -14.88 -9.29 10.57
N GLN A 393 -15.71 -8.33 10.17
CA GLN A 393 -17.11 -8.62 9.79
C GLN A 393 -17.23 -9.36 8.45
N GLY A 394 -16.26 -9.25 7.54
CA GLY A 394 -16.21 -9.94 6.26
C GLY A 394 -15.85 -11.41 6.42
N ILE A 395 -14.93 -11.71 7.32
CA ILE A 395 -14.72 -13.07 7.85
C ILE A 395 -16.02 -13.55 8.52
N LYS A 396 -16.67 -12.76 9.39
CA LYS A 396 -17.99 -13.11 9.96
C LYS A 396 -19.12 -13.27 8.92
N SER A 397 -19.06 -12.62 7.74
CA SER A 397 -20.09 -12.73 6.69
C SER A 397 -19.83 -13.89 5.73
N LEU A 398 -18.57 -14.24 5.47
CA LEU A 398 -18.19 -15.49 4.81
C LEU A 398 -18.66 -16.69 5.66
N LEU A 399 -18.52 -16.56 6.98
CA LEU A 399 -19.00 -17.52 7.98
C LEU A 399 -20.50 -17.40 8.29
N GLY A 400 -21.17 -16.34 7.81
CA GLY A 400 -22.60 -16.13 7.93
C GLY A 400 -23.40 -16.64 6.73
N ARG A 401 -22.73 -16.98 5.62
CA ARG A 401 -23.30 -17.66 4.45
C ARG A 401 -23.21 -19.19 4.53
N LEU A 402 -22.62 -19.72 5.61
CA LEU A 402 -22.65 -21.13 6.03
C LEU A 402 -23.75 -21.35 7.09
N ARG A 403 -24.91 -20.69 6.93
CA ARG A 403 -26.10 -20.86 7.77
C ARG A 403 -27.23 -21.48 6.99
#